data_AF-X8HW93-F1
#
_entry.id   AF-X8HW93-F1
#
_cell.length_a   1.000
_cell.length_b   1.000
_cell.length_c   1.000
_cell.angle_alpha   90.00
_cell.angle_beta   90.00
_cell.angle_gamma   90.00
#
_symmetry.space_group_name_H-M   'P 1'
#
loop_
_entity.id
_entity.type
_entity.pdbx_description
1 polymer ?
#
loop_
_entity_poly.entity_id
_entity_poly.type
_entity_poly.pdbx_seq_one_letter_code
_entity_poly.pdbx_strand_id
1 'polypeptide(L)'
;MPSRGRFRVAYVIFFSKSKKDSIIESLNKIVPFMAIIYVVAVIYILVTNLTNIPAMIGTIFSQAFGTNEVLGGTFGAVVMNGVRRGLFSNEAGSGNSNYAAAAVHIDIPAKQGMVQAFGVFIDTLVICSATAFIVLLAPESTISGLSGMGLFQAAMTYHLDGLGAPFVVVLMFFFCVSTILAVAFYGRSAVNFIHESKYLNIAYQAILILMIYIGGIKQDMFIWSLADFGLGIMTVINILVIIPIAKPALDSLRSYEKELK
;
A
#
# COMPACT_ATOMS: atom_id res chain seq x y z
N MET A 1 -13.95 -31.24 15.32
CA MET A 1 -13.31 -31.27 13.98
C MET A 1 -13.76 -30.08 13.14
N PRO A 2 -13.03 -28.95 13.18
CA PRO A 2 -12.95 -28.10 11.97
C PRO A 2 -11.58 -27.41 11.87
N SER A 3 -10.56 -28.08 11.32
CA SER A 3 -9.25 -27.43 11.06
C SER A 3 -8.60 -27.80 9.73
N ARG A 4 -9.18 -28.74 8.95
CA ARG A 4 -8.56 -29.23 7.71
C ARG A 4 -8.86 -28.38 6.46
N GLY A 5 -9.83 -27.47 6.51
CA GLY A 5 -10.19 -26.61 5.37
C GLY A 5 -9.33 -25.34 5.24
N ARG A 6 -8.93 -24.72 6.35
CA ARG A 6 -8.20 -23.44 6.35
C ARG A 6 -6.76 -23.56 5.83
N PHE A 7 -6.10 -24.68 6.11
CA PHE A 7 -4.76 -24.95 5.56
C PHE A 7 -4.78 -25.27 4.07
N ARG A 8 -5.88 -25.79 3.53
CA ARG A 8 -6.00 -26.10 2.10
C ARG A 8 -6.09 -24.84 1.24
N VAL A 9 -6.72 -23.77 1.72
CA VAL A 9 -6.81 -22.51 0.95
C VAL A 9 -5.44 -21.84 0.87
N ALA A 10 -4.73 -21.70 1.99
CA ALA A 10 -3.36 -21.20 2.00
C ALA A 10 -2.41 -22.12 1.19
N TYR A 11 -2.55 -23.44 1.33
CA TYR A 11 -1.74 -24.38 0.57
C TYR A 11 -2.03 -24.34 -0.95
N VAL A 12 -3.28 -24.20 -1.37
CA VAL A 12 -3.64 -24.13 -2.80
C VAL A 12 -3.16 -22.81 -3.42
N ILE A 13 -3.31 -21.68 -2.70
CA ILE A 13 -2.83 -20.36 -3.13
C ILE A 13 -1.29 -20.33 -3.20
N PHE A 14 -0.60 -20.89 -2.19
CA PHE A 14 0.87 -20.81 -2.10
C PHE A 14 1.65 -22.02 -2.64
N PHE A 15 1.06 -23.20 -2.93
CA PHE A 15 1.79 -24.44 -3.30
C PHE A 15 1.52 -25.11 -4.69
N SER A 16 0.48 -24.74 -5.48
CA SER A 16 0.28 -25.18 -6.91
C SER A 16 1.41 -24.85 -7.93
N LYS A 17 1.46 -25.46 -9.13
CA LYS A 17 2.54 -25.29 -10.14
C LYS A 17 2.23 -24.21 -11.21
N SER A 18 0.97 -23.77 -11.31
CA SER A 18 0.40 -22.83 -12.31
C SER A 18 0.21 -21.39 -11.79
N LYS A 19 1.22 -20.87 -11.08
CA LYS A 19 0.96 -20.02 -9.89
C LYS A 19 1.08 -18.50 -10.03
N LYS A 20 1.86 -17.98 -10.99
CA LYS A 20 1.98 -16.52 -11.14
C LYS A 20 0.63 -15.96 -11.59
N ASP A 21 0.03 -16.63 -12.57
CA ASP A 21 -1.27 -16.26 -13.14
C ASP A 21 -2.38 -16.34 -12.09
N SER A 22 -2.40 -17.37 -11.23
CA SER A 22 -3.41 -17.50 -10.16
C SER A 22 -3.34 -16.38 -9.11
N ILE A 23 -2.14 -15.91 -8.75
CA ILE A 23 -1.97 -14.75 -7.85
C ILE A 23 -2.50 -13.49 -8.53
N ILE A 24 -2.10 -13.24 -9.78
CA ILE A 24 -2.52 -12.09 -10.57
C ILE A 24 -4.04 -12.09 -10.77
N GLU A 25 -4.63 -13.23 -11.13
CA GLU A 25 -6.09 -13.40 -11.28
C GLU A 25 -6.85 -13.13 -9.98
N SER A 26 -6.28 -13.52 -8.84
CA SER A 26 -6.88 -13.25 -7.53
C SER A 26 -6.83 -11.75 -7.22
N LEU A 27 -5.69 -11.11 -7.46
CA LEU A 27 -5.51 -9.66 -7.28
C LEU A 27 -6.45 -8.85 -8.18
N ASN A 28 -6.60 -9.25 -9.45
CA ASN A 28 -7.49 -8.61 -10.41
C ASN A 28 -8.98 -8.65 -10.00
N LYS A 29 -9.37 -9.55 -9.09
CA LYS A 29 -10.73 -9.63 -8.53
C LYS A 29 -10.83 -8.93 -7.17
N ILE A 30 -9.86 -9.15 -6.29
CA ILE A 30 -9.87 -8.62 -4.92
C ILE A 30 -9.70 -7.10 -4.91
N VAL A 31 -8.73 -6.57 -5.66
CA VAL A 31 -8.37 -5.14 -5.61
C VAL A 31 -9.52 -4.25 -6.07
N PRO A 32 -10.21 -4.50 -7.20
CA PRO A 32 -11.36 -3.68 -7.59
C PRO A 32 -12.50 -3.78 -6.59
N PHE A 33 -12.79 -4.98 -6.06
CA PHE A 33 -13.84 -5.17 -5.08
C PHE A 33 -13.57 -4.35 -3.80
N MET A 34 -12.37 -4.47 -3.22
CA MET A 34 -12.02 -3.74 -1.99
C MET A 34 -11.97 -2.22 -2.20
N ALA A 35 -11.52 -1.76 -3.38
CA ALA A 35 -11.50 -0.35 -3.72
C ALA A 35 -12.92 0.22 -3.84
N ILE A 36 -13.85 -0.49 -4.51
CA ILE A 36 -15.24 -0.04 -4.66
C ILE A 36 -15.93 0.09 -3.29
N ILE A 37 -15.87 -0.94 -2.45
CA ILE A 37 -16.53 -0.88 -1.13
C ILE A 37 -15.94 0.23 -0.26
N TYR A 38 -14.62 0.48 -0.38
CA TYR A 38 -13.96 1.55 0.34
C TYR A 38 -14.41 2.91 -0.16
N VAL A 39 -14.30 3.16 -1.47
CA VAL A 39 -14.66 4.45 -2.09
C VAL A 39 -16.12 4.80 -1.84
N VAL A 40 -17.04 3.83 -1.86
CA VAL A 40 -18.45 4.07 -1.51
C VAL A 40 -18.57 4.58 -0.06
N ALA A 41 -17.88 3.95 0.89
CA ALA A 41 -17.87 4.40 2.27
C ALA A 41 -17.23 5.80 2.41
N VAL A 42 -16.12 6.07 1.72
CA VAL A 42 -15.48 7.39 1.70
C VAL A 42 -16.46 8.46 1.20
N ILE A 43 -17.09 8.24 0.05
CA ILE A 43 -18.03 9.21 -0.54
C ILE A 43 -19.18 9.48 0.43
N TYR A 44 -19.75 8.44 1.03
CA TYR A 44 -20.80 8.60 2.03
C TYR A 44 -20.34 9.50 3.19
N ILE A 45 -19.18 9.22 3.79
CA ILE A 45 -18.64 9.97 4.94
C ILE A 45 -18.34 11.42 4.56
N LEU A 46 -17.77 11.66 3.38
CA LEU A 46 -17.48 13.01 2.90
C LEU A 46 -18.77 13.81 2.66
N VAL A 47 -19.80 13.18 2.09
CA VAL A 47 -21.11 13.82 1.85
C VAL A 47 -21.81 14.18 3.16
N THR A 48 -21.78 13.30 4.15
CA THR A 48 -22.40 13.56 5.47
C THR A 48 -21.63 14.59 6.31
N ASN A 49 -20.37 14.86 5.98
CA ASN A 49 -19.51 15.81 6.68
C ASN A 49 -19.10 17.04 5.84
N LEU A 50 -19.83 17.35 4.75
CA LEU A 50 -19.45 18.41 3.80
C LEU A 50 -19.12 19.76 4.45
N THR A 51 -19.86 20.15 5.49
CA THR A 51 -19.66 21.42 6.20
C THR A 51 -18.35 21.49 6.96
N ASN A 52 -17.80 20.34 7.35
CA ASN A 52 -16.59 20.25 8.17
C ASN A 52 -15.31 20.14 7.31
N ILE A 53 -15.45 19.86 6.01
CA ILE A 53 -14.32 19.70 5.09
C ILE A 53 -13.42 20.95 5.03
N PRO A 54 -13.95 22.19 4.88
CA PRO A 54 -13.08 23.36 4.85
C PRO A 54 -12.27 23.54 6.13
N ALA A 55 -12.88 23.28 7.29
CA ALA A 55 -12.20 23.35 8.59
C ALA A 55 -11.10 22.28 8.70
N MET A 56 -11.40 21.04 8.32
CA MET A 56 -10.42 19.94 8.28
C MET A 56 -9.21 20.29 7.40
N ILE A 57 -9.44 20.82 6.20
CA ILE A 57 -8.35 21.24 5.29
C ILE A 57 -7.53 22.35 5.95
N GLY A 58 -8.18 23.33 6.58
CA GLY A 58 -7.52 24.38 7.35
C GLY A 58 -6.58 23.81 8.43
N THR A 59 -7.06 22.81 9.18
CA THR A 59 -6.27 22.11 10.20
C THR A 59 -5.04 21.41 9.61
N ILE A 60 -5.18 20.74 8.46
CA ILE A 60 -4.04 20.08 7.79
C ILE A 60 -2.95 21.10 7.47
N PHE A 61 -3.31 22.22 6.84
CA PHE A 61 -2.33 23.25 6.48
C PHE A 61 -1.74 23.96 7.69
N SER A 62 -2.55 24.26 8.70
CA SER A 62 -2.05 24.90 9.92
C SER A 62 -1.10 23.99 10.70
N GLN A 63 -1.36 22.70 10.79
CA GLN A 63 -0.47 21.74 11.47
C GLN A 63 0.78 21.41 10.64
N ALA A 64 0.67 21.45 9.30
CA ALA A 64 1.81 21.16 8.43
C ALA A 64 2.76 22.36 8.28
N PHE A 65 2.24 23.59 8.25
CA PHE A 65 2.99 24.80 7.92
C PHE A 65 2.88 25.93 8.95
N GLY A 66 2.32 25.66 10.14
CA GLY A 66 2.14 26.67 11.17
C GLY A 66 3.46 27.24 11.69
N THR A 67 3.42 28.48 12.16
CA THR A 67 4.59 29.22 12.63
C THR A 67 5.27 28.57 13.83
N ASN A 68 4.49 27.92 14.70
CA ASN A 68 5.02 27.20 15.87
C ASN A 68 5.74 25.91 15.45
N GLU A 69 5.27 25.29 14.38
CA GLU A 69 5.79 24.03 13.85
C GLU A 69 7.09 24.24 13.08
N VAL A 70 7.17 25.35 12.33
CA VAL A 70 8.38 25.77 11.60
C VAL A 70 9.44 26.30 12.56
N LEU A 71 9.09 27.16 13.52
CA LEU A 71 10.05 27.71 14.48
C LEU A 71 10.48 26.72 15.56
N GLY A 72 9.62 25.76 15.91
CA GLY A 72 9.88 24.71 16.91
C GLY A 72 10.63 23.49 16.37
N GLY A 73 11.01 23.46 15.09
CA GLY A 73 11.72 22.34 14.47
C GLY A 73 10.87 21.07 14.24
N THR A 74 9.56 21.11 14.54
CA THR A 74 8.66 19.97 14.35
C THR A 74 8.26 19.78 12.89
N PHE A 75 8.42 20.80 12.04
CA PHE A 75 8.25 20.69 10.58
C PHE A 75 9.03 19.52 9.98
N GLY A 76 10.31 19.37 10.38
CA GLY A 76 11.15 18.25 9.91
C GLY A 76 10.61 16.89 10.33
N ALA A 77 10.04 16.78 11.53
CA ALA A 77 9.41 15.54 12.01
C ALA A 77 8.11 15.23 11.27
N VAL A 78 7.30 16.24 10.94
CA VAL A 78 6.07 16.07 10.15
C VAL A 78 6.41 15.58 8.74
N VAL A 79 7.35 16.25 8.06
CA VAL A 79 7.80 15.85 6.72
C VAL A 79 8.41 14.45 6.74
N MET A 80 9.31 14.16 7.70
CA MET A 80 9.95 12.84 7.80
C MET A 80 8.91 11.72 8.00
N ASN A 81 7.93 11.91 8.90
CA ASN A 81 6.89 10.92 9.11
C ASN A 81 5.97 10.79 7.89
N GLY A 82 5.63 11.90 7.23
CA GLY A 82 4.84 11.90 6.00
C GLY A 82 5.52 11.14 4.86
N VAL A 83 6.80 11.45 4.60
CA VAL A 83 7.61 10.76 3.57
C VAL A 83 7.77 9.28 3.91
N ARG A 84 8.12 8.96 5.17
CA ARG A 84 8.26 7.57 5.62
C ARG A 84 6.98 6.79 5.37
N ARG A 85 5.83 7.29 5.84
CA ARG A 85 4.55 6.58 5.69
C ARG A 85 4.04 6.57 4.24
N GLY A 86 4.29 7.63 3.48
CA GLY A 86 3.96 7.70 2.06
C GLY A 86 4.71 6.66 1.23
N LEU A 87 6.02 6.49 1.47
CA LEU A 87 6.83 5.46 0.81
C LEU A 87 6.31 4.04 1.11
N PHE A 88 5.81 3.80 2.32
CA PHE A 88 5.20 2.50 2.67
C PHE A 88 3.89 2.20 1.94
N SER A 89 3.15 3.24 1.57
CA SER A 89 1.87 3.05 0.89
C SER A 89 2.08 2.80 -0.60
N ASN A 90 2.77 3.74 -1.26
CA ASN A 90 2.85 3.73 -2.72
C ASN A 90 4.08 3.01 -3.28
N GLU A 91 5.03 2.66 -2.42
CA GLU A 91 6.30 2.02 -2.78
C GLU A 91 7.08 2.78 -3.88
N ALA A 92 6.84 4.08 -4.04
CA ALA A 92 7.45 4.88 -5.08
C ALA A 92 8.97 4.90 -4.93
N GLY A 93 9.68 4.55 -6.01
CA GLY A 93 11.14 4.49 -6.01
C GLY A 93 11.74 3.22 -5.39
N SER A 94 10.96 2.32 -4.77
CA SER A 94 11.46 1.06 -4.20
C SER A 94 11.85 0.02 -5.27
N GLY A 95 11.24 0.09 -6.45
CA GLY A 95 11.44 -0.84 -7.55
C GLY A 95 10.56 -2.10 -7.53
N ASN A 96 9.73 -2.30 -6.50
CA ASN A 96 8.91 -3.52 -6.35
C ASN A 96 7.78 -3.65 -7.39
N SER A 97 7.04 -2.58 -7.63
CA SER A 97 5.93 -2.55 -8.59
C SER A 97 6.33 -2.93 -10.01
N ASN A 98 7.62 -2.76 -10.36
CA ASN A 98 8.17 -3.14 -11.67
C ASN A 98 8.05 -4.65 -11.95
N TYR A 99 8.04 -5.51 -10.92
CA TYR A 99 7.83 -6.96 -11.11
C TYR A 99 6.43 -7.25 -11.68
N ALA A 100 5.41 -6.53 -11.24
CA ALA A 100 4.06 -6.65 -11.79
C ALA A 100 3.97 -6.05 -13.19
N ALA A 101 4.56 -4.87 -13.39
CA ALA A 101 4.58 -4.22 -14.69
C ALA A 101 5.28 -5.04 -15.77
N ALA A 102 6.36 -5.74 -15.43
CA ALA A 102 7.09 -6.61 -16.35
C ALA A 102 6.30 -7.87 -16.77
N ALA A 103 5.24 -8.23 -16.04
CA ALA A 103 4.38 -9.36 -16.38
C ALA A 103 3.22 -8.97 -17.33
N VAL A 104 3.02 -7.68 -17.59
CA VAL A 104 1.95 -7.19 -18.47
C VAL A 104 2.39 -7.27 -19.92
N HIS A 105 1.53 -7.84 -20.77
CA HIS A 105 1.70 -7.76 -22.22
C HIS A 105 1.36 -6.34 -22.69
N ILE A 106 2.40 -5.56 -23.00
CA ILE A 106 2.31 -4.17 -23.46
C ILE A 106 3.21 -4.01 -24.70
N ASP A 107 2.74 -3.20 -25.64
CA ASP A 107 3.46 -2.85 -26.87
C ASP A 107 4.51 -1.77 -26.63
N ILE A 108 4.16 -0.75 -25.83
CA ILE A 108 5.03 0.39 -25.53
C ILE A 108 5.31 0.45 -24.03
N PRO A 109 6.56 0.27 -23.57
CA PRO A 109 6.90 0.29 -22.14
C PRO A 109 6.42 1.54 -21.40
N ALA A 110 6.47 2.71 -22.06
CA ALA A 110 5.99 3.97 -21.49
C ALA A 110 4.49 3.94 -21.11
N LYS A 111 3.63 3.23 -21.85
CA LYS A 111 2.21 3.06 -21.48
C LYS A 111 2.08 2.41 -20.12
N GLN A 112 2.83 1.33 -19.88
CA GLN A 112 2.83 0.64 -18.59
C GLN A 112 3.47 1.49 -17.48
N GLY A 113 4.49 2.30 -17.80
CA GLY A 113 5.03 3.30 -16.87
C GLY A 113 3.97 4.31 -16.41
N MET A 114 3.14 4.81 -17.33
CA MET A 114 2.04 5.73 -17.01
C MET A 114 0.97 5.07 -16.12
N VAL A 115 0.63 3.81 -16.37
CA VAL A 115 -0.30 3.04 -15.50
C VAL A 115 0.27 2.91 -14.08
N GLN A 116 1.58 2.66 -13.93
CA GLN A 116 2.23 2.60 -12.62
C GLN A 116 2.22 3.96 -11.90
N ALA A 117 2.54 5.05 -12.61
CA ALA A 117 2.47 6.40 -12.05
C ALA A 117 1.03 6.76 -11.61
N PHE A 118 0.04 6.36 -12.39
CA PHE A 118 -1.37 6.49 -12.02
C PHE A 118 -1.73 5.65 -10.78
N GLY A 119 -1.16 4.46 -10.64
CA GLY A 119 -1.29 3.64 -9.43
C GLY A 119 -0.82 4.38 -8.16
N VAL A 120 0.34 5.03 -8.23
CA VAL A 120 0.88 5.86 -7.12
C VAL A 120 -0.05 7.03 -6.80
N PHE A 121 -0.58 7.70 -7.84
CA PHE A 121 -1.56 8.77 -7.67
C PHE A 121 -2.82 8.29 -6.95
N ILE A 122 -3.42 7.18 -7.40
CA ILE A 122 -4.62 6.62 -6.78
C ILE A 122 -4.35 6.22 -5.33
N ASP A 123 -3.26 5.51 -5.06
CA ASP A 123 -2.95 5.06 -3.72
C ASP A 123 -2.75 6.23 -2.74
N THR A 124 -1.86 7.17 -3.07
CA THR A 124 -1.49 8.24 -2.14
C THR A 124 -2.52 9.37 -2.08
N LEU A 125 -2.90 9.92 -3.24
CA LEU A 125 -3.70 11.15 -3.27
C LEU A 125 -5.20 10.87 -3.17
N VAL A 126 -5.64 9.66 -3.49
CA VAL A 126 -7.06 9.30 -3.36
C VAL A 126 -7.27 8.45 -2.11
N ILE A 127 -6.64 7.28 -2.02
CA ILE A 127 -6.94 6.30 -0.97
C ILE A 127 -6.37 6.71 0.39
N CYS A 128 -5.09 7.09 0.49
CA CYS A 128 -4.51 7.53 1.76
C CYS A 128 -5.07 8.87 2.23
N SER A 129 -5.24 9.84 1.34
CA SER A 129 -5.87 11.12 1.69
C SER A 129 -7.29 10.91 2.19
N ALA A 130 -8.09 10.03 1.56
CA ALA A 130 -9.41 9.68 2.06
C ALA A 130 -9.36 9.05 3.46
N THR A 131 -8.39 8.16 3.73
CA THR A 131 -8.19 7.57 5.06
C THR A 131 -7.91 8.66 6.10
N ALA A 132 -7.04 9.62 5.78
CA ALA A 132 -6.76 10.75 6.66
C ALA A 132 -7.99 11.63 6.87
N PHE A 133 -8.78 11.89 5.83
CA PHE A 133 -9.99 12.70 5.93
C PHE A 133 -11.04 12.06 6.83
N ILE A 134 -11.27 10.75 6.72
CA ILE A 134 -12.16 10.01 7.62
C ILE A 134 -11.75 10.22 9.08
N VAL A 135 -10.45 10.11 9.37
CA VAL A 135 -9.91 10.29 10.72
C VAL A 135 -10.07 11.74 11.19
N LEU A 136 -9.74 12.72 10.37
CA LEU A 136 -9.76 14.13 10.74
C LEU A 136 -11.18 14.74 10.78
N LEU A 137 -12.16 14.12 10.11
CA LEU A 137 -13.58 14.50 10.24
C LEU A 137 -14.22 13.93 11.51
N ALA A 138 -13.59 12.96 12.18
CA ALA A 138 -14.07 12.48 13.47
C ALA A 138 -13.70 13.48 14.60
N PRO A 139 -14.55 13.69 15.60
CA PRO A 139 -14.26 14.55 16.74
C PRO A 139 -12.98 14.12 17.48
N GLU A 140 -12.20 15.08 17.94
CA GLU A 140 -10.95 14.81 18.66
C GLU A 140 -11.15 13.89 19.87
N SER A 141 -12.26 14.04 20.61
CA SER A 141 -12.62 13.18 21.73
C SER A 141 -12.76 11.69 21.39
N THR A 142 -13.09 11.37 20.13
CA THR A 142 -13.21 9.99 19.64
C THR A 142 -11.85 9.39 19.31
N ILE A 143 -10.93 10.22 18.83
CA ILE A 143 -9.65 9.78 18.28
C ILE A 143 -8.45 10.03 19.23
N SER A 144 -8.64 10.80 20.30
CA SER A 144 -7.57 11.16 21.23
C SER A 144 -6.96 9.93 21.89
N GLY A 145 -5.62 9.87 21.94
CA GLY A 145 -4.88 8.76 22.55
C GLY A 145 -4.87 7.46 21.75
N LEU A 146 -5.54 7.41 20.59
CA LEU A 146 -5.51 6.25 19.70
C LEU A 146 -4.45 6.42 18.60
N SER A 147 -3.96 5.30 18.08
CA SER A 147 -3.01 5.30 16.97
C SER A 147 -3.23 4.10 16.04
N GLY A 148 -2.67 4.19 14.83
CA GLY A 148 -2.69 3.10 13.85
C GLY A 148 -4.10 2.63 13.51
N MET A 149 -4.31 1.32 13.53
CA MET A 149 -5.59 0.72 13.14
C MET A 149 -6.72 1.03 14.13
N GLY A 150 -6.41 1.16 15.43
CA GLY A 150 -7.41 1.51 16.45
C GLY A 150 -7.98 2.91 16.23
N LEU A 151 -7.13 3.85 15.83
CA LEU A 151 -7.52 5.21 15.44
C LEU A 151 -8.50 5.20 14.25
N PHE A 152 -8.13 4.50 13.18
CA PHE A 152 -8.98 4.39 12.00
C PHE A 152 -10.31 3.70 12.31
N GLN A 153 -10.29 2.63 13.10
CA GLN A 153 -11.50 1.91 13.51
C GLN A 153 -12.44 2.78 14.35
N ALA A 154 -11.90 3.60 15.27
CA ALA A 154 -12.70 4.52 16.08
C ALA A 154 -13.38 5.58 15.19
N ALA A 155 -12.64 6.19 14.27
CA ALA A 155 -13.19 7.15 13.32
C ALA A 155 -14.30 6.52 12.45
N MET A 156 -14.07 5.32 11.93
CA MET A 156 -15.07 4.60 11.13
C MET A 156 -16.32 4.23 11.94
N THR A 157 -16.16 3.85 13.21
CA THR A 157 -17.27 3.55 14.12
C THR A 157 -18.09 4.81 14.44
N TYR A 158 -17.44 5.98 14.50
CA TYR A 158 -18.14 7.24 14.66
C TYR A 158 -18.99 7.59 13.42
N HIS A 159 -18.44 7.42 12.21
CA HIS A 159 -19.16 7.83 10.99
C HIS A 159 -20.20 6.81 10.48
N LEU A 160 -20.03 5.52 10.79
CA LEU A 160 -20.88 4.43 10.31
C LEU A 160 -21.61 3.69 11.45
N ASP A 161 -21.58 4.24 12.66
CA ASP A 161 -22.15 3.64 13.86
C ASP A 161 -21.71 2.17 14.03
N GLY A 162 -22.66 1.28 14.36
CA GLY A 162 -22.42 -0.15 14.57
C GLY A 162 -21.86 -0.90 13.34
N LEU A 163 -21.89 -0.31 12.16
CA LEU A 163 -21.30 -0.91 10.94
C LEU A 163 -19.82 -0.59 10.78
N GLY A 164 -19.28 0.43 11.46
CA GLY A 164 -17.91 0.90 11.26
C GLY A 164 -16.85 -0.15 11.60
N ALA A 165 -16.91 -0.74 12.80
CA ALA A 165 -15.93 -1.75 13.21
C ALA A 165 -15.99 -3.02 12.33
N PRO A 166 -17.15 -3.64 12.06
CA PRO A 166 -17.25 -4.76 11.11
C PRO A 166 -16.74 -4.41 9.71
N PHE A 167 -17.04 -3.21 9.22
CA PHE A 167 -16.56 -2.73 7.92
C PHE A 167 -15.04 -2.70 7.87
N VAL A 168 -14.38 -2.11 8.88
CA VAL A 168 -12.91 -2.05 8.94
C VAL A 168 -12.29 -3.45 8.97
N VAL A 169 -12.86 -4.39 9.70
CA VAL A 169 -12.36 -5.77 9.75
C VAL A 169 -12.42 -6.43 8.37
N VAL A 170 -13.54 -6.32 7.66
CA VAL A 170 -13.70 -6.87 6.31
C VAL A 170 -12.75 -6.18 5.33
N LEU A 171 -12.66 -4.86 5.40
CA LEU A 171 -11.78 -4.07 4.54
C LEU A 171 -10.31 -4.47 4.74
N MET A 172 -9.86 -4.52 5.99
CA MET A 172 -8.48 -4.88 6.34
C MET A 172 -8.14 -6.31 5.96
N PHE A 173 -9.10 -7.23 6.04
CA PHE A 173 -8.90 -8.57 5.51
C PHE A 173 -8.51 -8.55 4.02
N PHE A 174 -9.23 -7.80 3.18
CA PHE A 174 -8.91 -7.71 1.75
C PHE A 174 -7.58 -6.99 1.49
N PHE A 175 -7.33 -5.86 2.17
CA PHE A 175 -6.07 -5.12 2.05
C PHE A 175 -4.87 -5.99 2.43
N CYS A 176 -4.92 -6.69 3.57
CA CYS A 176 -3.83 -7.56 3.99
C CYS A 176 -3.63 -8.73 3.02
N VAL A 177 -4.71 -9.37 2.55
CA VAL A 177 -4.62 -10.47 1.59
C VAL A 177 -4.01 -10.00 0.27
N SER A 178 -4.45 -8.86 -0.29
CA SER A 178 -3.89 -8.33 -1.54
C SER A 178 -2.40 -8.02 -1.40
N THR A 179 -1.99 -7.38 -0.30
CA THR A 179 -0.58 -7.03 -0.09
C THR A 179 0.28 -8.27 0.08
N ILE A 180 -0.16 -9.26 0.86
CA ILE A 180 0.55 -10.53 1.02
C ILE A 180 0.75 -11.24 -0.33
N LEU A 181 -0.30 -11.27 -1.16
CA LEU A 181 -0.25 -11.87 -2.49
C LEU A 181 0.72 -11.13 -3.43
N ALA A 182 0.69 -9.79 -3.41
CA ALA A 182 1.61 -8.96 -4.19
C ALA A 182 3.07 -9.19 -3.77
N VAL A 183 3.38 -9.13 -2.48
CA VAL A 183 4.73 -9.37 -1.94
C VAL A 183 5.20 -10.79 -2.25
N ALA A 184 4.33 -11.79 -2.15
CA ALA A 184 4.66 -13.16 -2.53
C ALA A 184 5.05 -13.27 -4.01
N PHE A 185 4.36 -12.54 -4.89
CA PHE A 185 4.68 -12.50 -6.32
C PHE A 185 6.00 -11.75 -6.61
N TYR A 186 6.23 -10.62 -5.94
CA TYR A 186 7.48 -9.83 -6.07
C TYR A 186 8.68 -10.63 -5.60
N GLY A 187 8.64 -11.16 -4.38
CA GLY A 187 9.78 -11.89 -3.82
C GLY A 187 10.06 -13.20 -4.57
N ARG A 188 9.03 -13.88 -5.11
CA ARG A 188 9.24 -15.02 -6.00
C ARG A 188 9.99 -14.63 -7.28
N SER A 189 9.64 -13.48 -7.87
CA SER A 189 10.32 -12.97 -9.06
C SER A 189 11.77 -12.57 -8.75
N ALA A 190 12.01 -11.95 -7.59
CA ALA A 190 13.36 -11.63 -7.12
C ALA A 190 14.22 -12.88 -6.84
N VAL A 191 13.66 -13.92 -6.20
CA VAL A 191 14.37 -15.19 -5.95
C VAL A 191 14.75 -15.88 -7.26
N ASN A 192 13.83 -15.90 -8.23
CA ASN A 192 14.10 -16.48 -9.54
C ASN A 192 15.20 -15.74 -10.31
N PHE A 193 15.33 -14.42 -10.13
CA PHE A 193 16.42 -13.65 -10.73
C PHE A 193 17.79 -14.06 -10.17
N ILE A 194 17.88 -14.38 -8.88
CA ILE A 194 19.14 -14.85 -8.26
C ILE A 194 19.45 -16.28 -8.71
N HIS A 195 18.46 -17.18 -8.61
CA HIS A 195 18.65 -18.57 -8.99
C HIS A 195 17.30 -19.28 -9.21
N GLU A 196 17.15 -19.98 -10.34
CA GLU A 196 15.92 -20.66 -10.74
C GLU A 196 15.66 -21.99 -9.99
N SER A 197 16.06 -22.07 -8.72
CA SER A 197 15.82 -23.26 -7.90
C SER A 197 14.40 -23.28 -7.32
N LYS A 198 13.70 -24.38 -7.59
CA LYS A 198 12.40 -24.67 -6.96
C LYS A 198 12.50 -24.67 -5.43
N TYR A 199 13.62 -25.13 -4.86
CA TYR A 199 13.81 -25.20 -3.41
C TYR A 199 13.95 -23.82 -2.78
N LEU A 200 14.64 -22.88 -3.43
CA LEU A 200 14.75 -21.50 -2.95
C LEU A 200 13.39 -20.79 -2.96
N ASN A 201 12.59 -21.01 -4.00
CA ASN A 201 11.22 -20.50 -4.04
C ASN A 201 10.35 -21.04 -2.90
N ILE A 202 10.44 -22.34 -2.61
CA ILE A 202 9.70 -22.95 -1.49
C ILE A 202 10.19 -22.39 -0.15
N ALA A 203 11.51 -22.23 0.02
CA ALA A 203 12.09 -21.64 1.22
C ALA A 203 11.60 -20.20 1.43
N TYR A 204 11.60 -19.38 0.39
CA TYR A 204 11.05 -18.01 0.44
C TYR A 204 9.57 -18.01 0.87
N GLN A 205 8.74 -18.87 0.28
CA GLN A 205 7.33 -18.96 0.66
C GLN A 205 7.14 -19.41 2.12
N ALA A 206 7.95 -20.35 2.60
CA ALA A 206 7.92 -20.79 4.00
C ALA A 206 8.31 -19.64 4.95
N ILE A 207 9.35 -18.88 4.61
CA ILE A 207 9.78 -17.70 5.36
C ILE A 207 8.69 -16.63 5.37
N LEU A 208 8.06 -16.35 4.22
CA LEU A 208 6.98 -15.38 4.12
C LEU A 208 5.80 -15.76 5.03
N ILE A 209 5.37 -17.02 5.02
CA ILE A 209 4.28 -17.51 5.87
C ILE A 209 4.66 -17.39 7.36
N LEU A 210 5.91 -17.71 7.71
CA LEU A 210 6.42 -17.56 9.07
C LEU A 210 6.42 -16.09 9.51
N MET A 211 6.87 -15.17 8.65
CA MET A 211 6.86 -13.73 8.92
C MET A 211 5.45 -13.18 9.10
N ILE A 212 4.48 -13.63 8.28
CA ILE A 212 3.06 -13.27 8.43
C ILE A 212 2.53 -13.74 9.79
N TYR A 213 2.85 -14.97 10.19
CA TYR A 213 2.44 -15.51 11.48
C TYR A 213 3.05 -14.72 12.66
N ILE A 214 4.35 -14.46 12.61
CA ILE A 214 5.05 -13.69 13.65
C ILE A 214 4.49 -12.27 13.74
N GLY A 215 4.33 -11.58 12.61
CA GLY A 215 3.78 -10.23 12.55
C GLY A 215 2.33 -10.13 13.00
N GLY A 216 1.55 -11.20 12.87
CA GLY A 216 0.17 -11.27 13.38
C GLY A 216 0.06 -11.44 14.90
N ILE A 217 1.12 -11.88 15.58
CA ILE A 217 1.13 -12.14 17.03
C ILE A 217 1.92 -11.08 17.79
N LYS A 218 2.99 -10.55 17.17
CA LYS A 218 3.83 -9.51 17.72
C LYS A 218 3.82 -8.33 16.76
N GLN A 219 3.31 -7.19 17.22
CA GLN A 219 3.37 -5.93 16.48
C GLN A 219 4.14 -4.92 17.33
N ASP A 220 5.47 -5.10 17.39
CA ASP A 220 6.35 -4.24 18.18
C ASP A 220 7.14 -3.28 17.29
N MET A 221 7.66 -2.20 17.89
CA MET A 221 8.44 -1.18 17.18
C MET A 221 9.60 -1.76 16.37
N PHE A 222 10.19 -2.87 16.83
CA PHE A 222 11.28 -3.56 16.11
C PHE A 222 10.88 -4.00 14.70
N ILE A 223 9.68 -4.56 14.53
CA ILE A 223 9.21 -5.06 13.22
C ILE A 223 9.00 -3.89 12.25
N TRP A 224 8.43 -2.79 12.75
CA TRP A 224 8.30 -1.56 11.97
C TRP A 224 9.67 -1.02 11.55
N SER A 225 10.61 -0.89 12.49
CA SER A 225 11.97 -0.42 12.20
C SER A 225 12.70 -1.31 11.18
N LEU A 226 12.54 -2.62 11.26
CA LEU A 226 13.12 -3.55 10.29
C LEU A 226 12.50 -3.37 8.90
N ALA A 227 11.19 -3.17 8.82
CA ALA A 227 10.51 -2.87 7.57
C ALA A 227 10.99 -1.54 6.98
N ASP A 228 11.11 -0.48 7.79
CA ASP A 228 11.55 0.85 7.33
C ASP A 228 12.98 0.79 6.79
N PHE A 229 13.84 0.05 7.47
CA PHE A 229 15.22 -0.17 7.06
C PHE A 229 15.29 -0.92 5.72
N GLY A 230 14.52 -2.00 5.57
CA GLY A 230 14.46 -2.78 4.34
C GLY A 230 13.96 -1.93 3.15
N LEU A 231 12.82 -1.24 3.32
CA LEU A 231 12.27 -0.38 2.29
C LEU A 231 13.21 0.78 1.94
N GLY A 232 13.87 1.37 2.94
CA GLY A 232 14.84 2.44 2.77
C GLY A 232 16.04 2.01 1.91
N ILE A 233 16.67 0.87 2.25
CA ILE A 233 17.79 0.34 1.47
C ILE A 233 17.38 0.02 0.03
N MET A 234 16.24 -0.64 -0.15
CA MET A 234 15.73 -0.97 -1.50
C MET A 234 15.52 0.28 -2.33
N THR A 235 14.89 1.31 -1.75
CA THR A 235 14.63 2.59 -2.40
C THR A 235 15.91 3.33 -2.78
N VAL A 236 16.87 3.41 -1.85
CA VAL A 236 18.16 4.08 -2.11
C VAL A 236 18.93 3.38 -3.21
N ILE A 237 19.06 2.05 -3.14
CA ILE A 237 19.76 1.27 -4.17
C ILE A 237 19.08 1.45 -5.53
N ASN A 238 17.75 1.31 -5.57
CA ASN A 238 17.01 1.42 -6.82
C ASN A 238 17.16 2.82 -7.43
N ILE A 239 17.00 3.91 -6.67
CA ILE A 239 17.16 5.27 -7.17
C ILE A 239 18.58 5.51 -7.73
N LEU A 240 19.62 5.07 -7.01
CA LEU A 240 21.01 5.22 -7.44
C LEU A 240 21.30 4.47 -8.75
N VAL A 241 20.61 3.35 -8.99
CA VAL A 241 20.78 2.54 -10.19
C VAL A 241 19.94 3.09 -11.36
N ILE A 242 18.69 3.49 -11.13
CA ILE A 242 17.80 3.92 -12.23
C ILE A 242 18.20 5.26 -12.84
N ILE A 243 18.79 6.19 -12.07
CA ILE A 243 19.15 7.53 -12.57
C ILE A 243 20.17 7.44 -13.72
N PRO A 244 21.32 6.72 -13.59
CA PRO A 244 22.26 6.56 -14.68
C PRO A 244 21.70 5.86 -15.93
N ILE A 245 20.74 4.95 -15.75
CA ILE A 245 20.13 4.17 -16.85
C ILE A 245 18.77 4.71 -17.29
N ALA A 246 18.40 5.94 -16.92
CA ALA A 246 17.08 6.50 -17.20
C ALA A 246 16.82 6.75 -18.70
N LYS A 247 17.88 6.83 -19.51
CA LYS A 247 17.81 7.23 -20.93
C LYS A 247 16.79 6.40 -21.75
N PRO A 248 16.80 5.05 -21.75
CA PRO A 248 15.84 4.26 -22.52
C PRO A 248 14.39 4.49 -22.10
N ALA A 249 14.14 4.71 -20.80
CA ALA A 249 12.80 5.02 -20.30
C ALA A 249 12.32 6.39 -20.80
N LEU A 250 13.19 7.40 -20.75
CA LEU A 250 12.90 8.74 -21.26
C LEU A 250 12.69 8.76 -22.78
N ASP A 251 13.50 7.99 -23.52
CA ASP A 251 13.37 7.89 -24.98
C ASP A 251 12.08 7.14 -25.39
N SER A 252 11.69 6.10 -24.64
CA SER A 252 10.39 5.42 -24.80
C SER A 252 9.22 6.37 -24.52
N LEU A 253 9.30 7.17 -23.45
CA LEU A 253 8.29 8.18 -23.13
C LEU A 253 8.16 9.23 -24.23
N ARG A 254 9.26 9.80 -24.70
CA ARG A 254 9.28 10.79 -25.79
C ARG A 254 8.68 10.24 -27.08
N SER A 255 8.93 8.98 -27.38
CA SER A 255 8.38 8.32 -28.57
C SER A 255 6.87 8.17 -28.44
N TYR A 256 6.40 7.72 -27.28
CA TYR A 256 4.98 7.59 -26.98
C TYR A 256 4.23 8.92 -27.02
N GLU A 257 4.82 10.00 -26.47
CA GLU A 257 4.24 11.34 -26.51
C GLU A 257 4.10 11.92 -27.92
N LYS A 258 4.98 11.51 -28.86
CA LYS A 258 4.85 11.91 -30.27
C LYS A 258 3.71 11.18 -30.98
N GLU A 259 3.48 9.91 -30.66
CA GLU A 259 2.38 9.13 -31.23
C GLU A 259 1.00 9.58 -30.73
N LEU A 260 0.94 10.22 -29.56
CA LEU A 260 -0.30 10.76 -28.98
C LEU A 260 -0.74 12.11 -29.58
N LYS A 261 0.15 12.81 -30.30
CA LYS A 261 -0.11 14.13 -30.91
C LYS A 261 -0.54 13.97 -32.37
#